data_AF-A0A5C7P1T8-F1
#
_entry.id   AF-A0A5C7P1T8-F1
#
_cell.length_a   1.000
_cell.length_b   1.000
_cell.length_c   1.000
_cell.angle_alpha   90.00
_cell.angle_beta   90.00
_cell.angle_gamma   90.00
#
_symmetry.space_group_name_H-M   'P 1'
#
loop_
_entity.id
_entity.type
_entity.pdbx_description
1 polymer ?
#
loop_
_entity_poly.entity_id
_entity_poly.type
_entity_poly.pdbx_seq_one_letter_code
_entity_poly.pdbx_strand_id
1 'polypeptide(L)'
;QGDERTLDQRRADALVGFLDNTTQVTVHVDVTISADALIGDDHRDALLGRHGAIPASLARYLAWSPDARWRRLVTDPLTGALIDANAEVYKVPDRIKRAVRLRDRTCRFPGCTRRAEYTDTDHIHPWSKQGRTEATNLAALCRRHHLVKTHSAWTVRTRGGGTDFDIHWTSPLGTTRTTGPHAYHRRD
;
A
#
# COMPACT_ATOMS: atom_id res chain seq x y z
N GLN A 1 -9.05 -32.73 48.30
CA GLN A 1 -8.90 -33.17 46.91
C GLN A 1 -7.48 -32.82 46.50
N GLY A 2 -6.65 -33.83 46.19
CA GLY A 2 -5.24 -33.61 45.88
C GLY A 2 -5.12 -33.06 44.47
N ASP A 3 -4.29 -32.04 44.30
CA ASP A 3 -3.98 -31.48 43.00
C ASP A 3 -3.31 -32.56 42.11
N GLU A 4 -3.98 -32.97 41.04
CA GLU A 4 -3.53 -34.04 40.14
C GLU A 4 -2.41 -33.62 39.18
N ARG A 5 -2.02 -32.34 39.19
CA ARG A 5 -0.93 -31.84 38.34
C ARG A 5 0.42 -32.36 38.79
N THR A 6 1.22 -32.77 37.80
CA THR A 6 2.62 -33.18 37.96
C THR A 6 3.49 -32.04 38.48
N LEU A 7 4.65 -32.38 39.03
CA LEU A 7 5.62 -31.41 39.55
C LEU A 7 6.06 -30.39 38.48
N ASP A 8 6.19 -30.81 37.22
CA ASP A 8 6.57 -29.92 36.11
C ASP A 8 5.43 -29.00 35.69
N GLN A 9 4.18 -29.47 35.70
CA GLN A 9 3.00 -28.61 35.48
C GLN A 9 2.89 -27.53 36.56
N ARG A 10 3.11 -27.89 37.83
CA ARG A 10 3.09 -26.91 38.94
C ARG A 10 4.23 -25.89 38.83
N ARG A 11 5.40 -26.30 38.36
CA ARG A 11 6.53 -25.39 38.08
C ARG A 11 6.25 -24.46 36.91
N ALA A 12 5.65 -24.96 35.84
CA ALA A 12 5.21 -24.15 34.71
C ALA A 12 4.17 -23.11 35.14
N ASP A 13 3.15 -23.53 35.91
CA ASP A 13 2.11 -22.63 36.43
C ASP A 13 2.70 -21.57 37.38
N ALA A 14 3.64 -21.94 38.25
CA ALA A 14 4.32 -20.99 39.13
C ALA A 14 5.19 -19.99 38.35
N LEU A 15 5.86 -20.43 37.27
CA LEU A 15 6.62 -19.54 36.39
C LEU A 15 5.70 -18.60 35.61
N VAL A 16 4.59 -19.08 35.07
CA VAL A 16 3.57 -18.26 34.40
C VAL A 16 3.00 -17.24 35.37
N GLY A 17 2.61 -17.66 36.58
CA GLY A 17 2.11 -16.76 37.62
C GLY A 17 3.15 -15.73 38.11
N PHE A 18 4.43 -16.09 38.11
CA PHE A 18 5.52 -15.15 38.40
C PHE A 18 5.65 -14.11 37.28
N LEU A 19 5.65 -14.53 36.02
CA LEU A 19 5.75 -13.65 34.85
C LEU A 19 4.53 -12.71 34.75
N ASP A 20 3.32 -13.22 34.98
CA ASP A 20 2.07 -12.45 34.96
C ASP A 20 2.04 -11.32 36.01
N ASN A 21 2.71 -11.50 37.16
CA ASN A 21 2.67 -10.53 38.28
C ASN A 21 3.89 -9.60 38.37
N THR A 22 4.99 -9.88 37.68
CA THR A 22 6.23 -9.08 37.82
C THR A 22 6.70 -8.44 36.52
N THR A 23 6.16 -8.85 35.37
CA THR A 23 6.67 -8.40 34.09
C THR A 23 5.54 -8.18 33.10
N GLN A 24 5.24 -6.92 32.76
CA GLN A 24 4.47 -6.66 31.56
C GLN A 24 5.36 -6.90 30.34
N VAL A 25 5.20 -8.07 29.71
CA VAL A 25 5.87 -8.39 28.45
C VAL A 25 4.89 -8.13 27.31
N THR A 26 5.14 -7.07 26.54
CA THR A 26 4.43 -6.88 25.26
C THR A 26 5.06 -7.80 24.23
N VAL A 27 4.29 -8.79 23.77
CA VAL A 27 4.71 -9.71 22.71
C VAL A 27 4.07 -9.28 21.39
N HIS A 28 4.89 -9.04 20.37
CA HIS A 28 4.41 -8.81 19.00
C HIS A 28 4.58 -10.10 18.19
N VAL A 29 3.49 -10.59 17.60
CA VAL A 29 3.49 -11.74 16.71
C VAL A 29 3.09 -11.33 15.30
N ASP A 30 3.89 -11.71 14.32
CA ASP A 30 3.55 -11.56 12.90
C ASP A 30 2.93 -12.85 12.40
N VAL A 31 1.68 -12.78 11.96
CA VAL A 31 0.96 -13.90 11.35
C VAL A 31 0.68 -13.58 9.89
N THR A 32 1.08 -14.48 8.99
CA THR A 32 0.77 -14.40 7.56
C THR A 32 -0.20 -15.50 7.20
N ILE A 33 -1.38 -15.12 6.68
CA ILE A 33 -2.43 -16.03 6.25
C ILE A 33 -2.85 -15.69 4.82
N SER A 34 -3.09 -16.71 3.99
CA SER A 34 -3.62 -16.49 2.64
C SER A 34 -5.06 -16.00 2.68
N ALA A 35 -5.52 -15.27 1.65
CA ALA A 35 -6.89 -14.76 1.62
C ALA A 35 -7.94 -15.89 1.68
N ASP A 36 -7.69 -17.00 0.97
CA ASP A 36 -8.59 -18.18 0.96
C ASP A 36 -8.69 -18.80 2.36
N ALA A 37 -7.56 -18.96 3.04
CA ALA A 37 -7.52 -19.48 4.41
C ALA A 37 -8.17 -18.55 5.42
N LEU A 38 -8.11 -17.23 5.18
CA LEU A 38 -8.75 -16.24 6.02
C LEU A 38 -10.28 -16.27 5.91
N ILE A 39 -10.83 -16.52 4.72
CA ILE A 39 -12.28 -16.55 4.48
C ILE A 39 -12.94 -17.92 4.76
N GLY A 40 -12.15 -18.96 5.05
CA GLY A 40 -12.67 -20.24 5.56
C GLY A 40 -12.06 -21.51 4.98
N ASP A 41 -11.05 -21.44 4.10
CA ASP A 41 -10.34 -22.64 3.62
C ASP A 41 -9.38 -23.19 4.70
N ASP A 42 -9.76 -24.29 5.34
CA ASP A 42 -8.96 -24.92 6.40
C ASP A 42 -7.89 -25.88 5.89
N HIS A 43 -7.78 -26.10 4.58
CA HIS A 43 -6.75 -26.97 4.01
C HIS A 43 -5.39 -26.29 3.85
N ARG A 44 -5.27 -25.02 4.23
CA ARG A 44 -4.04 -24.23 4.11
C ARG A 44 -3.56 -23.72 5.45
N ASP A 45 -2.31 -24.02 5.79
CA ASP A 45 -1.69 -23.45 6.99
C ASP A 45 -1.39 -21.96 6.84
N ALA A 46 -1.39 -21.26 7.97
CA ALA A 46 -0.85 -19.91 8.10
C ALA A 46 0.56 -19.97 8.69
N LEU A 47 1.34 -18.89 8.57
CA LEU A 47 2.72 -18.82 9.07
C LEU A 47 2.83 -17.84 10.24
N LEU A 48 3.37 -18.31 11.35
CA LEU A 48 3.70 -17.50 12.53
C LEU A 48 5.16 -17.05 12.44
N GLY A 49 5.41 -15.98 11.67
CA GLY A 49 6.73 -15.38 11.49
C GLY A 49 7.85 -16.42 11.32
N ARG A 50 8.81 -16.42 12.24
CA ARG A 50 9.96 -17.34 12.28
C ARG A 50 9.70 -18.70 12.96
N HIS A 51 8.48 -18.92 13.47
CA HIS A 51 8.14 -20.08 14.31
C HIS A 51 7.43 -21.21 13.56
N GLY A 52 7.05 -20.97 12.29
CA GLY A 52 6.55 -22.02 11.39
C GLY A 52 5.04 -21.99 11.20
N ALA A 53 4.51 -23.11 10.70
CA ALA A 53 3.10 -23.25 10.34
C ALA A 53 2.20 -23.29 11.59
N ILE A 54 1.06 -22.61 11.50
CA ILE A 54 -0.04 -22.67 12.46
C ILE A 54 -1.34 -22.98 11.71
N PRO A 55 -2.32 -23.63 12.36
CA PRO A 55 -3.62 -23.87 11.74
C PRO A 55 -4.30 -22.57 11.30
N ALA A 56 -4.98 -22.60 10.15
CA ALA A 56 -5.76 -21.45 9.65
C ALA A 56 -6.75 -20.93 10.69
N SER A 57 -7.37 -21.83 11.46
CA SER A 57 -8.31 -21.50 12.53
C SER A 57 -7.69 -20.64 13.64
N LEU A 58 -6.46 -20.93 14.05
CA LEU A 58 -5.73 -20.14 15.03
C LEU A 58 -5.30 -18.77 14.47
N ALA A 59 -4.81 -18.74 13.23
CA ALA A 59 -4.46 -17.49 12.57
C ALA A 59 -5.67 -16.57 12.38
N ARG A 60 -6.85 -17.15 12.05
CA ARG A 60 -8.13 -16.45 12.03
C ARG A 60 -8.46 -15.88 13.40
N TYR A 61 -8.43 -16.71 14.45
CA TYR A 61 -8.67 -16.23 15.81
C TYR A 61 -7.80 -15.01 16.16
N LEU A 62 -6.49 -15.06 15.87
CA LEU A 62 -5.55 -13.95 16.09
C LEU A 62 -5.85 -12.72 15.23
N ALA A 63 -6.31 -12.92 13.99
CA ALA A 63 -6.67 -11.85 13.06
C ALA A 63 -7.88 -11.01 13.54
N TRP A 64 -8.80 -11.62 14.28
CA TRP A 64 -9.96 -10.95 14.87
C TRP A 64 -9.72 -10.40 16.29
N SER A 65 -8.51 -10.53 16.83
CA SER A 65 -8.19 -9.95 18.14
C SER A 65 -8.30 -8.41 18.12
N PRO A 66 -8.78 -7.76 19.19
CA PRO A 66 -8.99 -6.30 19.22
C PRO A 66 -7.73 -5.46 19.00
N ASP A 67 -6.56 -6.02 19.32
CA ASP A 67 -5.23 -5.44 19.19
C ASP A 67 -4.56 -5.78 17.85
N ALA A 68 -5.20 -6.60 17.00
CA ALA A 68 -4.66 -6.95 15.71
C ALA A 68 -4.42 -5.73 14.82
N ARG A 69 -3.33 -5.80 14.04
CA ARG A 69 -2.99 -4.82 13.01
C ARG A 69 -2.81 -5.55 11.70
N TRP A 70 -3.51 -5.07 10.67
CA TRP A 70 -3.58 -5.74 9.39
C TRP A 70 -2.59 -5.14 8.40
N ARG A 71 -1.90 -6.01 7.67
CA ARG A 71 -1.04 -5.63 6.56
C ARG A 71 -1.29 -6.55 5.38
N ARG A 72 -1.56 -5.97 4.21
CA ARG A 72 -1.76 -6.73 2.97
C ARG A 72 -0.42 -7.06 2.34
N LEU A 73 -0.22 -8.35 2.06
CA LEU A 73 0.85 -8.83 1.20
C LEU A 73 0.26 -9.21 -0.17
N VAL A 74 0.94 -8.83 -1.23
CA VAL A 74 0.61 -9.18 -2.62
C VAL A 74 1.78 -9.98 -3.13
N THR A 75 1.49 -11.21 -3.56
CA THR A 75 2.48 -12.12 -4.14
C THR A 75 2.22 -12.30 -5.63
N ASP A 76 3.28 -12.64 -6.36
CA ASP A 76 3.18 -13.11 -7.73
C ASP A 76 2.53 -14.50 -7.75
N PRO A 77 1.46 -14.72 -8.52
CA PRO A 77 0.73 -15.99 -8.49
C PRO A 77 1.51 -17.16 -9.13
N LEU A 78 2.54 -16.89 -9.95
CA LEU A 78 3.31 -17.92 -10.63
C LEU A 78 4.53 -18.36 -9.83
N THR A 79 5.19 -17.42 -9.14
CA THR A 79 6.46 -17.64 -8.45
C THR A 79 6.35 -17.59 -6.92
N GLY A 80 5.22 -17.09 -6.39
CA GLY A 80 5.04 -16.84 -4.96
C GLY A 80 5.86 -15.67 -4.41
N ALA A 81 6.61 -14.96 -5.27
CA ALA A 81 7.46 -13.85 -4.84
C ALA A 81 6.64 -12.70 -4.28
N LEU A 82 7.08 -12.11 -3.17
CA LEU A 82 6.43 -10.94 -2.57
C LEU A 82 6.62 -9.71 -3.49
N ILE A 83 5.53 -9.27 -4.12
CA ILE A 83 5.50 -8.09 -5.01
C ILE A 83 5.32 -6.82 -4.19
N ASP A 84 4.47 -6.88 -3.16
CA ASP A 84 4.14 -5.73 -2.33
C ASP A 84 3.76 -6.18 -0.91
N ALA A 85 4.26 -5.51 0.11
CA ALA A 85 3.92 -5.79 1.50
C ALA A 85 3.11 -4.67 2.15
N ASN A 86 2.74 -3.63 1.39
CA ASN A 86 2.20 -2.41 1.94
C ASN A 86 0.78 -2.15 1.44
N ALA A 87 -0.19 -2.32 2.32
CA ALA A 87 -1.57 -1.93 2.07
C ALA A 87 -1.77 -0.39 2.00
N GLU A 88 -0.83 0.41 2.50
CA GLU A 88 -1.10 1.79 2.98
C GLU A 88 -0.10 2.86 2.56
N VAL A 89 0.70 2.68 1.50
CA VAL A 89 1.77 3.64 1.24
C VAL A 89 1.34 4.75 0.27
N TYR A 90 1.09 5.95 0.84
CA TYR A 90 1.05 7.25 0.14
C TYR A 90 2.31 7.49 -0.73
N LYS A 91 3.46 6.98 -0.28
CA LYS A 91 4.76 7.15 -0.92
C LYS A 91 4.88 6.28 -2.18
N VAL A 92 4.78 6.91 -3.36
CA VAL A 92 5.02 6.27 -4.66
C VAL A 92 6.38 5.53 -4.66
N PRO A 93 6.45 4.23 -5.03
CA PRO A 93 7.70 3.49 -5.17
C PRO A 93 8.65 4.14 -6.17
N ASP A 94 9.96 4.11 -5.92
CA ASP A 94 10.94 4.82 -6.76
C ASP A 94 11.00 4.30 -8.21
N ARG A 95 10.73 3.01 -8.42
CA ARG A 95 10.56 2.43 -9.76
C ARG A 95 9.44 3.12 -10.55
N ILE A 96 8.32 3.42 -9.89
CA ILE A 96 7.16 4.08 -10.50
C ILE A 96 7.46 5.56 -10.71
N LYS A 97 8.09 6.24 -9.74
CA LYS A 97 8.55 7.63 -9.92
C LYS A 97 9.46 7.77 -11.14
N ARG A 98 10.42 6.85 -11.31
CA ARG A 98 11.33 6.84 -12.47
C ARG A 98 10.55 6.66 -13.77
N ALA A 99 9.64 5.70 -13.83
CA ALA A 99 8.80 5.47 -15.01
C ALA A 99 7.96 6.70 -15.37
N VAL A 100 7.29 7.32 -14.39
CA VAL A 100 6.49 8.55 -14.60
C VAL A 100 7.36 9.71 -15.10
N ARG A 101 8.54 9.91 -14.52
CA ARG A 101 9.47 10.98 -14.96
C ARG A 101 9.97 10.77 -16.39
N LEU A 102 10.28 9.52 -16.76
CA LEU A 102 10.68 9.17 -18.12
C LEU A 102 9.52 9.36 -19.10
N ARG A 103 8.30 8.96 -18.72
CA ARG A 103 7.09 9.16 -19.53
C ARG A 103 6.78 10.64 -19.75
N ASP A 104 6.83 11.44 -18.69
CA ASP A 104 6.30 12.80 -18.71
C ASP A 104 7.34 13.84 -19.17
N ARG A 105 8.62 13.65 -18.85
CA ARG A 105 9.78 14.54 -19.13
C ARG A 105 9.71 15.95 -18.58
N THR A 106 8.54 16.56 -18.55
CA THR A 106 8.24 17.87 -17.96
C THR A 106 6.96 17.81 -17.12
N CYS A 107 6.76 18.86 -16.33
CA CYS A 107 5.52 19.10 -15.60
C CYS A 107 4.32 19.01 -16.54
N ARG A 108 3.27 18.29 -16.13
CA ARG A 108 2.08 18.02 -16.96
C ARG A 108 0.98 19.08 -16.84
N PHE A 109 1.21 20.15 -16.08
CA PHE A 109 0.35 21.35 -16.08
C PHE A 109 0.45 22.10 -17.43
N PRO A 110 -0.65 22.64 -18.00
CA PRO A 110 -0.63 23.31 -19.30
C PRO A 110 0.43 24.40 -19.41
N GLY A 111 1.32 24.29 -20.41
CA GLY A 111 2.36 25.27 -20.72
C GLY A 111 3.59 25.25 -19.78
N CYS A 112 3.65 24.36 -18.79
CA CYS A 112 4.81 24.29 -17.90
C CYS A 112 5.94 23.44 -18.50
N THR A 113 7.16 23.98 -18.53
CA THR A 113 8.35 23.32 -19.09
C THR A 113 9.32 22.79 -18.02
N ARG A 114 8.96 22.85 -16.73
CA ARG A 114 9.82 22.36 -15.63
C ARG A 114 10.14 20.88 -15.84
N ARG A 115 11.43 20.53 -15.92
CA ARG A 115 11.89 19.13 -16.08
C ARG A 115 11.38 18.23 -14.95
N ALA A 116 10.99 17.01 -15.29
CA ALA A 116 10.39 16.02 -14.38
C ALA A 116 11.33 15.57 -13.23
N GLU A 117 12.65 15.79 -13.37
CA GLU A 117 13.62 15.57 -12.29
C GLU A 117 13.35 16.46 -11.07
N TYR A 118 12.69 17.61 -11.28
CA TYR A 118 12.36 18.58 -10.24
C TYR A 118 10.86 18.67 -9.97
N THR A 119 10.15 17.59 -10.24
CA THR A 119 8.72 17.48 -9.98
C THR A 119 8.44 16.39 -8.97
N ASP A 120 7.32 16.56 -8.28
CA ASP A 120 6.68 15.51 -7.52
C ASP A 120 6.02 14.52 -8.51
N THR A 121 5.91 13.26 -8.10
CA THR A 121 5.07 12.27 -8.78
C THR A 121 3.73 12.26 -8.04
N ASP A 122 2.75 12.95 -8.61
CA ASP A 122 1.53 13.35 -7.91
C ASP A 122 0.29 12.63 -8.46
N HIS A 123 -0.63 12.25 -7.58
CA HIS A 123 -1.82 11.46 -7.90
C HIS A 123 -2.92 12.28 -8.54
N ILE A 124 -3.22 12.10 -9.83
CA ILE A 124 -4.30 12.81 -10.55
C ILE A 124 -5.61 12.76 -9.76
N HIS A 125 -6.08 11.54 -9.46
CA HIS A 125 -7.08 11.27 -8.46
C HIS A 125 -6.39 11.13 -7.10
N PRO A 126 -6.63 12.04 -6.13
CA PRO A 126 -5.90 12.04 -4.86
C PRO A 126 -6.03 10.72 -4.10
N TRP A 127 -4.93 10.28 -3.46
CA TRP A 127 -4.92 9.10 -2.61
C TRP A 127 -5.93 9.19 -1.46
N SER A 128 -6.06 10.37 -0.83
CA SER A 128 -7.04 10.63 0.24
C SER A 128 -8.50 10.47 -0.19
N LYS A 129 -8.76 10.42 -1.50
CA LYS A 129 -10.08 10.15 -2.07
C LYS A 129 -10.21 8.74 -2.63
N GLN A 130 -9.33 7.81 -2.23
CA GLN A 130 -9.24 6.43 -2.72
C GLN A 130 -8.59 6.30 -4.12
N GLY A 131 -7.79 7.29 -4.53
CA GLY A 131 -6.96 7.18 -5.73
C GLY A 131 -5.84 6.17 -5.57
N ARG A 132 -5.73 5.21 -6.49
CA ARG A 132 -4.72 4.16 -6.44
C ARG A 132 -3.33 4.69 -6.78
N THR A 133 -2.30 4.15 -6.14
CA THR A 133 -0.89 4.45 -6.47
C THR A 133 -0.44 3.61 -7.68
N GLU A 134 -0.84 4.02 -8.86
CA GLU A 134 -0.55 3.33 -10.13
C GLU A 134 -0.15 4.32 -11.23
N ALA A 135 0.60 3.88 -12.24
CA ALA A 135 1.20 4.77 -13.23
C ALA A 135 0.15 5.61 -14.00
N THR A 136 -1.03 5.04 -14.26
CA THR A 136 -2.20 5.69 -14.89
C THR A 136 -2.77 6.83 -14.05
N ASN A 137 -2.63 6.76 -12.72
CA ASN A 137 -3.12 7.79 -11.80
C ASN A 137 -2.01 8.76 -11.34
N LEU A 138 -0.79 8.67 -11.86
CA LEU A 138 0.32 9.52 -11.44
C LEU A 138 0.78 10.43 -12.57
N ALA A 139 1.21 11.65 -12.26
CA ALA A 139 1.78 12.61 -13.20
C ALA A 139 2.93 13.41 -12.58
N ALA A 140 3.88 13.83 -13.41
CA ALA A 140 4.93 14.77 -13.00
C ALA A 140 4.34 16.18 -12.82
N LEU A 141 4.34 16.71 -11.58
CA LEU A 141 3.93 18.08 -11.29
C LEU A 141 4.98 18.81 -10.46
N CYS A 142 5.40 19.99 -10.93
CA CYS A 142 6.31 20.82 -10.13
C CYS A 142 5.61 21.30 -8.86
N ARG A 143 6.38 21.63 -7.83
CA ARG A 143 5.82 22.03 -6.53
C ARG A 143 4.76 23.13 -6.65
N ARG A 144 4.98 24.13 -7.52
CA ARG A 144 4.02 25.20 -7.81
C ARG A 144 2.68 24.66 -8.31
N HIS A 145 2.67 23.78 -9.32
CA HIS A 145 1.43 23.28 -9.91
C HIS A 145 0.78 22.16 -9.11
N HIS A 146 1.57 21.41 -8.34
CA HIS A 146 1.04 20.53 -7.31
C HIS A 146 0.22 21.35 -6.29
N LEU A 147 0.76 22.46 -5.77
CA LEU A 147 0.02 23.33 -4.87
C LEU A 147 -1.22 23.96 -5.52
N VAL A 148 -1.14 24.38 -6.78
CA VAL A 148 -2.31 24.88 -7.54
C VAL A 148 -3.40 23.81 -7.58
N LYS A 149 -3.08 22.57 -7.95
CA LYS A 149 -4.05 21.48 -7.97
C LYS A 149 -4.65 21.20 -6.60
N THR A 150 -3.86 21.25 -5.53
CA THR A 150 -4.31 20.87 -4.18
C THR A 150 -5.11 21.97 -3.49
N HIS A 151 -4.78 23.25 -3.72
CA HIS A 151 -5.28 24.37 -2.92
C HIS A 151 -6.06 25.42 -3.71
N SER A 152 -6.46 25.12 -4.95
CA SER A 152 -7.27 26.04 -5.76
C SER A 152 -8.44 25.32 -6.44
N ALA A 153 -9.26 26.06 -7.17
CA ALA A 153 -10.39 25.54 -7.94
C ALA A 153 -10.00 24.86 -9.27
N TRP A 154 -8.70 24.71 -9.57
CA TRP A 154 -8.27 23.90 -10.71
C TRP A 154 -8.60 22.43 -10.47
N THR A 155 -9.13 21.77 -11.50
CA THR A 155 -9.39 20.33 -11.45
C THR A 155 -8.61 19.61 -12.54
N VAL A 156 -8.27 18.34 -12.27
CA VAL A 156 -7.57 17.46 -13.20
C VAL A 156 -8.26 16.11 -13.26
N ARG A 157 -8.38 15.54 -14.46
CA ARG A 157 -8.95 14.20 -14.70
C ARG A 157 -8.15 13.46 -15.76
N THR A 158 -8.06 12.15 -15.66
CA THR A 158 -7.55 11.27 -16.72
C THR A 158 -8.57 11.18 -17.85
N ARG A 159 -8.13 11.09 -19.11
CA ARG A 159 -9.04 10.93 -20.26
C ARG A 159 -9.63 9.52 -20.38
N GLY A 160 -8.95 8.47 -19.91
CA GLY A 160 -9.45 7.09 -19.99
C GLY A 160 -8.45 6.06 -19.47
N GLY A 161 -8.92 4.85 -19.20
CA GLY A 161 -8.11 3.71 -18.76
C GLY A 161 -7.30 3.06 -19.88
N GLY A 162 -6.33 2.23 -19.52
CA GLY A 162 -5.41 1.58 -20.47
C GLY A 162 -4.09 2.34 -20.62
N THR A 163 -3.61 2.48 -21.85
CA THR A 163 -2.32 3.14 -22.17
C THR A 163 -2.42 4.64 -22.47
N ASP A 164 -3.60 5.23 -22.30
CA ASP A 164 -3.80 6.67 -22.48
C ASP A 164 -3.41 7.43 -21.21
N PHE A 165 -2.38 8.28 -21.31
CA PHE A 165 -1.87 9.10 -20.21
C PHE A 165 -2.17 10.59 -20.39
N ASP A 166 -3.11 10.92 -21.28
CA ASP A 166 -3.61 12.28 -21.43
C ASP A 166 -4.42 12.70 -20.19
N ILE A 167 -4.19 13.94 -19.76
CA ILE A 167 -4.88 14.53 -18.62
C ILE A 167 -5.55 15.83 -19.02
N HIS A 168 -6.78 16.01 -18.55
CA HIS A 168 -7.58 17.21 -18.75
C HIS A 168 -7.49 18.09 -17.52
N TRP A 169 -6.99 19.30 -17.71
CA TRP A 169 -7.00 20.37 -16.72
C TRP A 169 -8.16 21.30 -17.01
N THR A 170 -8.98 21.59 -16.02
CA THR A 170 -10.04 22.59 -16.10
C THR A 170 -9.71 23.73 -15.16
N SER A 171 -9.62 24.94 -15.72
CA SER A 171 -9.38 26.17 -14.96
C SER A 171 -10.61 26.56 -14.12
N PRO A 172 -10.46 27.45 -13.12
CA PRO A 172 -11.58 27.99 -12.36
C PRO A 172 -12.63 28.70 -13.23
N LEU A 173 -12.24 29.16 -14.42
CA LEU A 173 -13.13 29.81 -15.40
C LEU A 173 -13.76 28.80 -16.38
N GLY A 174 -13.61 27.49 -16.16
CA GLY A 174 -14.19 26.44 -16.99
C GLY A 174 -13.41 26.11 -18.27
N THR A 175 -12.30 26.80 -18.55
CA THR A 175 -11.48 26.50 -19.73
C THR A 175 -10.74 25.19 -19.53
N THR A 176 -10.87 24.26 -20.49
CA THR A 176 -10.20 22.97 -20.43
C THR A 176 -9.00 22.92 -21.37
N ARG A 177 -7.89 22.34 -20.89
CA ARG A 177 -6.68 22.09 -21.66
C ARG A 177 -6.23 20.64 -21.44
N THR A 178 -5.91 19.96 -22.53
CA THR A 178 -5.33 18.61 -22.50
C THR A 178 -3.82 18.71 -22.57
N THR A 179 -3.14 17.92 -21.77
CA THR A 179 -1.71 17.71 -21.92
C THR A 179 -1.46 16.21 -22.06
N GLY A 180 -0.51 15.82 -22.90
CA GLY A 180 -0.09 14.43 -23.10
C GLY A 180 1.35 14.18 -22.65
N PRO A 181 1.72 12.93 -22.35
CA PRO A 181 3.10 12.58 -22.01
C PRO A 181 4.07 12.96 -23.14
N HIS A 182 5.36 12.89 -22.87
CA HIS A 182 6.36 13.14 -23.89
C HIS A 182 6.23 12.17 -25.07
N ALA A 183 6.10 12.71 -26.28
CA ALA A 183 6.08 11.93 -27.51
C ALA A 183 7.51 11.52 -27.88
N TYR A 184 7.87 10.27 -27.61
CA TYR A 184 9.18 9.72 -28.01
C TYR A 184 9.27 9.41 -29.50
N HIS A 185 8.13 9.18 -30.15
CA HIS A 185 8.03 9.06 -31.60
C HIS A 185 7.50 10.39 -32.14
N ARG A 186 8.15 10.94 -33.17
CA ARG A 186 7.56 12.04 -33.94
C ARG A 186 6.24 11.55 -34.50
N ARG A 187 5.20 12.36 -34.33
CA ARG A 187 4.05 12.29 -35.23
C ARG A 187 4.51 13.06 -36.45
N ASP A 188 4.78 12.32 -37.52
CA ASP A 188 5.04 12.86 -38.85
C ASP A 188 3.84 13.70 -39.32
#